data_AF-A0AAD8I4J9-F1
#
_entry.id   AF-A0AAD8I4J9-F1
#
_cell.length_a   1.000
_cell.length_b   1.000
_cell.length_c   1.000
_cell.angle_alpha   90.00
_cell.angle_beta   90.00
_cell.angle_gamma   90.00
#
_symmetry.space_group_name_H-M   'P 1'
#
loop_
_entity.id
_entity.type
_entity.pdbx_description
1 polymer ?
#
loop_
_entity_poly.entity_id
_entity_poly.type
_entity_poly.pdbx_seq_one_letter_code
_entity_poly.pdbx_strand_id
1 'polypeptide(L)'
;MRAIGIKKHFLSLFLISLALIIPESTVAFSGNETDLQALLSFKYQIVDDPLDNQISGSIPSEISKFINLIFLSLEGNQFTGIIPSEIAKLGKLQRVLLSNNRLSGNIPTSIGNLSMLDEMHLENNELNGTIPPSLGHCPMLVLLELSQNNLSGTIPNKLFDILPFAVKLNLSQNHLVGSLPAGIGALKTLVVLDVSENELSGLIPTQLGDCIALDSLYMQGNFIQGNIPQSMEKLRGMQNFDLSRNKLFGKIPDFFETLSLKYLNVSWNNLKGEVRMKGVFANASAFSMVGNKGLCGGIPELQLPRCRSDRSNKHYISSEQLFILIGYIQGLLAYGCLSWLKRTKKESRAEPNRQPSVSFIRLSYQQLHQATVNGGICDNKI
;
A
#
# COMPACT_ATOMS: atom_id res chain seq x y z
N MET A 1 32.23 -14.11 -12.98
CA MET A 1 32.25 -15.47 -12.38
C MET A 1 33.55 -15.63 -11.61
N ARG A 2 33.49 -16.17 -10.38
CA ARG A 2 34.55 -16.26 -9.34
C ARG A 2 34.62 -15.08 -8.35
N ALA A 3 33.83 -15.22 -7.29
CA ALA A 3 34.14 -14.77 -5.93
C ALA A 3 33.22 -15.53 -4.97
N ILE A 4 33.43 -16.84 -4.84
CA ILE A 4 32.77 -17.71 -3.85
C ILE A 4 33.90 -18.29 -3.00
N GLY A 5 33.78 -18.18 -1.67
CA GLY A 5 34.37 -19.18 -0.77
C GLY A 5 35.50 -18.78 0.17
N ILE A 6 35.50 -17.61 0.82
CA ILE A 6 36.46 -17.34 1.93
C ILE A 6 35.80 -16.87 3.25
N LYS A 7 34.50 -16.57 3.32
CA LYS A 7 33.84 -16.20 4.59
C LYS A 7 33.37 -17.37 5.48
N LYS A 8 33.51 -18.63 5.03
CA LYS A 8 33.05 -19.84 5.76
C LYS A 8 34.09 -20.47 6.71
N HIS A 9 35.24 -19.85 6.96
CA HIS A 9 36.31 -20.45 7.78
C HIS A 9 36.65 -19.72 9.07
N PHE A 10 36.03 -18.58 9.37
CA PHE A 10 36.39 -17.81 10.58
C PHE A 10 35.56 -18.17 11.82
N LEU A 11 34.33 -18.69 11.67
CA LEU A 11 33.49 -19.10 12.80
C LEU A 11 33.91 -20.47 13.39
N SER A 12 34.35 -21.39 12.52
CA SER A 12 34.93 -22.68 12.95
C SER A 12 36.20 -22.46 13.80
N LEU A 13 37.04 -21.48 13.47
CA LEU A 13 38.22 -21.13 14.26
C LEU A 13 37.92 -20.35 15.55
N PHE A 14 36.76 -19.68 15.68
CA PHE A 14 36.42 -18.94 16.90
C PHE A 14 35.85 -19.85 18.00
N LEU A 15 35.12 -20.90 17.63
CA LEU A 15 34.71 -21.95 18.58
C LEU A 15 35.86 -22.93 18.89
N ILE A 16 36.77 -23.17 17.94
CA ILE A 16 37.98 -24.00 18.16
C ILE A 16 39.07 -23.21 18.92
N SER A 17 39.18 -21.88 18.81
CA SER A 17 40.19 -21.11 19.56
C SER A 17 39.85 -20.97 21.05
N LEU A 18 38.58 -21.05 21.44
CA LEU A 18 38.21 -21.18 22.86
C LEU A 18 38.51 -22.57 23.45
N ALA A 19 38.77 -23.58 22.62
CA ALA A 19 39.09 -24.94 23.06
C ALA A 19 40.60 -25.27 23.06
N LEU A 20 41.48 -24.39 22.55
CA LEU A 20 42.92 -24.68 22.36
C LEU A 20 43.91 -23.77 23.12
N ILE A 21 43.48 -22.87 24.01
CA ILE A 21 44.40 -22.00 24.80
C ILE A 21 44.45 -22.37 26.29
N ILE A 22 44.13 -23.60 26.69
CA ILE A 22 44.54 -24.08 28.03
C ILE A 22 45.27 -25.42 27.86
N PRO A 23 46.61 -25.44 27.93
CA PRO A 23 47.32 -26.68 28.19
C PRO A 23 46.89 -27.20 29.57
N GLU A 24 46.74 -28.52 29.70
CA GLU A 24 46.63 -29.20 30.98
C GLU A 24 47.89 -28.96 31.82
N SER A 25 48.01 -27.80 32.46
CA SER A 25 49.01 -27.55 33.49
C SER A 25 48.67 -26.31 34.30
N THR A 26 48.18 -26.57 35.52
CA THR A 26 48.36 -25.79 36.75
C THR A 26 49.04 -24.42 36.65
N VAL A 27 48.28 -23.34 36.50
CA VAL A 27 48.65 -22.02 37.02
C VAL A 27 47.38 -21.31 37.51
N ALA A 28 47.39 -20.88 38.77
CA ALA A 28 46.30 -20.18 39.41
C ALA A 28 46.10 -18.78 38.80
N PHE A 29 44.91 -18.53 38.25
CA PHE A 29 44.41 -17.19 37.93
C PHE A 29 42.95 -17.12 38.39
N SER A 30 42.67 -16.31 39.42
CA SER A 30 41.41 -16.26 40.15
C SER A 30 40.26 -15.51 39.43
N GLY A 31 40.18 -15.63 38.11
CA GLY A 31 39.12 -15.01 37.29
C GLY A 31 38.42 -15.94 36.30
N ASN A 32 38.97 -17.14 36.04
CA ASN A 32 38.52 -18.02 34.96
C ASN A 32 37.34 -18.93 35.31
N GLU A 33 36.98 -19.06 36.58
CA GLU A 33 35.99 -20.07 36.99
C GLU A 33 34.58 -19.71 36.48
N THR A 34 34.23 -18.42 36.50
CA THR A 34 32.92 -17.94 36.01
C THR A 34 32.77 -18.07 34.50
N ASP A 35 33.82 -17.74 33.74
CA ASP A 35 33.84 -17.82 32.28
C ASP A 35 33.88 -19.27 31.80
N LEU A 36 34.65 -20.13 32.48
CA LEU A 36 34.66 -21.57 32.24
C LEU A 36 33.28 -22.18 32.49
N GLN A 37 32.61 -21.84 33.59
CA GLN A 37 31.26 -22.34 33.87
C GLN A 37 30.21 -21.78 32.88
N ALA A 38 30.38 -20.54 32.41
CA ALA A 38 29.54 -19.98 31.33
C ALA A 38 29.71 -20.75 30.03
N LEU A 39 30.97 -21.03 29.67
CA LEU A 39 31.32 -21.76 28.46
C LEU A 39 30.83 -23.21 28.52
N LEU A 40 30.97 -23.86 29.68
CA LEU A 40 30.46 -25.22 29.88
C LEU A 40 28.94 -25.23 29.80
N SER A 41 28.23 -24.30 30.44
CA SER A 41 26.77 -24.17 30.32
C SER A 41 26.34 -23.95 28.87
N PHE A 42 27.02 -23.05 28.15
CA PHE A 42 26.78 -22.80 26.73
C PHE A 42 27.04 -24.06 25.88
N LYS A 43 28.16 -24.75 26.10
CA LYS A 43 28.52 -26.00 25.42
C LYS A 43 27.48 -27.10 25.67
N TYR A 44 26.95 -27.24 26.88
CA TYR A 44 25.93 -28.24 27.21
C TYR A 44 24.57 -27.94 26.58
N GLN A 45 24.31 -26.69 26.18
CA GLN A 45 23.09 -26.31 25.46
C GLN A 45 23.23 -26.41 23.94
N ILE A 46 24.44 -26.65 23.42
CA ILE A 46 24.71 -26.90 22.00
C ILE A 46 24.68 -28.41 21.74
N VAL A 47 23.81 -28.84 20.84
CA VAL A 47 23.76 -30.23 20.34
C VAL A 47 24.34 -30.27 18.93
N ASP A 48 25.37 -31.10 18.73
CA ASP A 48 26.18 -31.35 17.51
C ASP A 48 27.03 -30.18 16.97
N ASP A 49 28.30 -30.45 16.61
CA ASP A 49 28.95 -29.99 15.35
C ASP A 49 30.39 -30.55 15.21
N PRO A 50 30.82 -30.95 14.00
CA PRO A 50 32.17 -30.54 13.60
C PRO A 50 32.31 -29.80 12.26
N LEU A 51 31.34 -29.82 11.32
CA LEU A 51 31.49 -29.17 10.00
C LEU A 51 30.17 -28.77 9.30
N ASP A 52 29.01 -28.73 9.97
CA ASP A 52 27.74 -28.29 9.35
C ASP A 52 26.85 -27.55 10.35
N ASN A 53 26.60 -26.26 10.10
CA ASN A 53 25.94 -25.26 10.96
C ASN A 53 24.50 -25.66 11.39
N GLN A 54 24.38 -26.66 12.25
CA GLN A 54 23.12 -27.22 12.73
C GLN A 54 22.97 -27.05 14.25
N ILE A 55 23.70 -26.10 14.84
CA ILE A 55 23.67 -25.85 16.28
C ILE A 55 22.23 -25.53 16.69
N SER A 56 21.68 -26.35 17.57
CA SER A 56 20.31 -26.25 18.06
C SER A 56 20.27 -25.99 19.57
N GLY A 57 19.08 -25.72 20.11
CA GLY A 57 18.88 -25.33 21.51
C GLY A 57 18.49 -23.86 21.64
N SER A 58 18.43 -23.35 22.87
CA SER A 58 18.14 -21.93 23.16
C SER A 58 19.40 -21.12 23.37
N ILE A 59 19.33 -19.80 23.18
CA ILE A 59 20.41 -18.89 23.59
C ILE A 59 20.36 -18.76 25.13
N PRO A 60 21.38 -19.21 25.88
CA PRO A 60 21.37 -19.14 27.34
C PRO A 60 21.49 -17.71 27.86
N SER A 61 20.88 -17.47 29.02
CA SER A 61 20.99 -16.21 29.77
C SER A 61 22.44 -15.89 30.20
N GLU A 62 23.25 -16.94 30.35
CA GLU A 62 24.66 -16.91 30.70
C GLU A 62 25.53 -16.22 29.67
N ILE A 63 25.00 -15.96 28.46
CA ILE A 63 25.67 -15.13 27.46
C ILE A 63 26.07 -13.76 28.01
N SER A 64 25.33 -13.26 29.01
CA SER A 64 25.64 -12.02 29.72
C SER A 64 26.95 -12.01 30.49
N LYS A 65 27.57 -13.19 30.74
CA LYS A 65 28.88 -13.28 31.39
C LYS A 65 30.02 -12.82 30.47
N PHE A 66 29.81 -12.86 29.14
CA PHE A 66 30.80 -12.41 28.16
C PHE A 66 30.81 -10.87 28.02
N ILE A 67 31.00 -10.14 29.12
CA ILE A 67 30.86 -8.66 29.22
C ILE A 67 31.72 -7.86 28.25
N ASN A 68 32.77 -8.48 27.67
CA ASN A 68 33.65 -7.86 26.69
C ASN A 68 33.26 -8.15 25.23
N LEU A 69 32.14 -8.84 24.99
CA LEU A 69 31.69 -9.20 23.65
C LEU A 69 31.31 -7.96 22.85
N ILE A 70 31.93 -7.81 21.68
CA ILE A 70 31.68 -6.72 20.72
C ILE A 70 30.80 -7.21 19.56
N PHE A 71 30.96 -8.48 19.18
CA PHE A 71 30.29 -9.09 18.05
C PHE A 71 29.71 -10.44 18.49
N LEU A 72 28.40 -10.59 18.39
CA LEU A 72 27.70 -11.85 18.58
C LEU A 72 27.13 -12.30 17.23
N SER A 73 27.61 -13.44 16.72
CA SER A 73 27.04 -14.06 15.52
C SER A 73 26.71 -15.51 15.78
N LEU A 74 25.42 -15.82 15.64
CA LEU A 74 24.82 -17.16 15.69
C LEU A 74 23.99 -17.43 14.43
N GLU A 75 24.21 -16.64 13.38
CA GLU A 75 23.46 -16.69 12.13
C GLU A 75 23.54 -18.06 11.42
N GLY A 76 22.42 -18.48 10.84
CA GLY A 76 22.39 -19.68 9.98
C GLY A 76 22.52 -20.99 10.76
N ASN A 77 21.85 -21.09 11.90
CA ASN A 77 21.81 -22.28 12.76
C ASN A 77 20.34 -22.71 13.02
N GLN A 78 20.12 -23.53 14.04
CA GLN A 78 18.82 -24.05 14.46
C GLN A 78 18.45 -23.57 15.88
N PHE A 79 18.91 -22.40 16.31
CA PHE A 79 18.55 -21.87 17.62
C PHE A 79 17.04 -21.61 17.71
N THR A 80 16.46 -22.00 18.83
CA THR A 80 15.03 -21.93 19.17
C THR A 80 14.83 -21.13 20.46
N GLY A 81 13.58 -20.96 20.90
CA GLY A 81 13.27 -20.22 22.13
C GLY A 81 13.42 -18.71 21.94
N ILE A 82 13.57 -17.98 23.04
CA ILE A 82 13.56 -16.50 23.03
C ILE A 82 14.98 -15.92 22.94
N ILE A 83 15.07 -14.66 22.51
CA ILE A 83 16.27 -13.85 22.74
C ILE A 83 16.29 -13.48 24.24
N PRO A 84 17.30 -13.88 25.02
CA PRO A 84 17.34 -13.59 26.46
C PRO A 84 17.52 -12.09 26.70
N SER A 85 16.77 -11.54 27.64
CA SER A 85 16.83 -10.11 28.00
C SER A 85 18.21 -9.69 28.52
N GLU A 86 18.96 -10.65 29.05
CA GLU A 86 20.31 -10.58 29.59
C GLU A 86 21.35 -10.17 28.54
N ILE A 87 21.07 -10.32 27.24
CA ILE A 87 21.92 -9.81 26.15
C ILE A 87 22.22 -8.31 26.33
N ALA A 88 21.28 -7.57 26.92
CA ALA A 88 21.40 -6.14 27.21
C ALA A 88 22.48 -5.80 28.26
N LYS A 89 23.01 -6.79 28.99
CA LYS A 89 24.14 -6.59 29.93
C LYS A 89 25.48 -6.47 29.20
N LEU A 90 25.52 -6.83 27.91
CA LEU A 90 26.72 -6.78 27.07
C LEU A 90 26.92 -5.35 26.54
N GLY A 91 27.27 -4.41 27.43
CA GLY A 91 27.31 -2.98 27.09
C GLY A 91 28.32 -2.57 25.99
N LYS A 92 29.24 -3.46 25.60
CA LYS A 92 30.19 -3.24 24.49
C LYS A 92 29.72 -3.82 23.15
N LEU A 93 28.56 -4.48 23.14
CA LEU A 93 28.06 -5.19 21.97
C LEU A 93 27.67 -4.17 20.90
N GLN A 94 28.31 -4.30 19.75
CA GLN A 94 28.09 -3.46 18.57
C GLN A 94 27.21 -4.19 17.56
N ARG A 95 27.43 -5.50 17.39
CA ARG A 95 26.73 -6.27 16.35
C ARG A 95 26.08 -7.51 16.91
N VAL A 96 24.81 -7.68 16.58
CA VAL A 96 23.98 -8.84 16.94
C VAL A 96 23.46 -9.47 15.67
N LEU A 97 24.04 -10.61 15.28
CA LEU A 97 23.66 -11.37 14.09
C LEU A 97 23.03 -12.70 14.49
N LEU A 98 21.70 -12.75 14.51
CA LEU A 98 20.90 -13.92 14.91
C LEU A 98 19.97 -14.40 13.78
N SER A 99 20.18 -13.92 12.56
CA SER A 99 19.33 -14.24 11.41
C SER A 99 19.39 -15.71 11.01
N ASN A 100 18.40 -16.16 10.25
CA ASN A 100 18.31 -17.53 9.74
C ASN A 100 18.38 -18.58 10.87
N ASN A 101 17.48 -18.46 11.84
CA ASN A 101 17.29 -19.38 12.96
C ASN A 101 15.79 -19.65 13.16
N ARG A 102 15.39 -20.25 14.29
CA ARG A 102 13.99 -20.47 14.70
C ARG A 102 13.69 -19.77 16.03
N LEU A 103 14.31 -18.61 16.26
CA LEU A 103 14.07 -17.82 17.47
C LEU A 103 12.63 -17.29 17.45
N SER A 104 11.99 -17.30 18.60
CA SER A 104 10.56 -17.01 18.78
C SER A 104 10.35 -16.05 19.95
N GLY A 105 9.09 -15.64 20.17
CA GLY A 105 8.75 -14.66 21.20
C GLY A 105 9.16 -13.24 20.82
N ASN A 106 9.09 -12.33 21.80
CA ASN A 106 9.30 -10.91 21.55
C ASN A 106 10.78 -10.54 21.48
N ILE A 107 11.09 -9.50 20.70
CA ILE A 107 12.37 -8.79 20.84
C ILE A 107 12.38 -8.11 22.22
N PRO A 108 13.36 -8.38 23.09
CA PRO A 108 13.40 -7.82 24.44
C PRO A 108 13.47 -6.30 24.42
N THR A 109 12.64 -5.63 25.23
CA THR A 109 12.71 -4.18 25.39
C THR A 109 14.04 -3.71 25.97
N SER A 110 14.77 -4.57 26.68
CA SER A 110 16.10 -4.30 27.21
C SER A 110 17.15 -4.05 26.13
N ILE A 111 16.90 -4.41 24.87
CA ILE A 111 17.84 -4.18 23.77
C ILE A 111 18.23 -2.70 23.62
N GLY A 112 17.33 -1.79 24.01
CA GLY A 112 17.59 -0.34 24.02
C GLY A 112 18.70 0.10 24.98
N ASN A 113 19.19 -0.77 25.86
CA ASN A 113 20.33 -0.49 26.73
C ASN A 113 21.68 -0.70 26.04
N LEU A 114 21.70 -1.32 24.85
CA LEU A 114 22.93 -1.53 24.06
C LEU A 114 23.31 -0.24 23.34
N SER A 115 23.99 0.66 24.05
CA SER A 115 24.35 2.00 23.56
C SER A 115 25.37 2.00 22.42
N MET A 116 26.13 0.91 22.26
CA MET A 116 27.12 0.74 21.19
C MET A 116 26.59 -0.04 19.97
N LEU A 117 25.33 -0.52 20.01
CA LEU A 117 24.76 -1.34 18.95
C LEU A 117 24.67 -0.55 17.64
N ASP A 118 25.33 -1.04 16.59
CA ASP A 118 25.37 -0.44 15.25
C ASP A 118 24.68 -1.31 14.18
N GLU A 119 24.75 -2.64 14.28
CA GLU A 119 24.07 -3.56 13.37
C GLU A 119 23.26 -4.61 14.14
N MET A 120 22.00 -4.76 13.75
CA MET A 120 21.11 -5.78 14.30
C MET A 120 20.41 -6.54 13.18
N HIS A 121 20.72 -7.84 13.11
CA HIS A 121 20.18 -8.78 12.13
C HIS A 121 19.39 -9.87 12.83
N LEU A 122 18.07 -9.82 12.68
CA LEU A 122 17.11 -10.79 13.23
C LEU A 122 16.24 -11.43 12.13
N GLU A 123 16.54 -11.17 10.87
CA GLU A 123 15.75 -11.64 9.73
C GLU A 123 15.68 -13.17 9.64
N ASN A 124 14.60 -13.70 9.07
CA ASN A 124 14.35 -15.14 8.96
C ASN A 124 14.35 -15.86 10.32
N ASN A 125 13.40 -15.50 11.15
CA ASN A 125 13.11 -16.15 12.43
C ASN A 125 11.58 -16.24 12.63
N GLU A 126 11.14 -16.68 13.82
CA GLU A 126 9.74 -16.78 14.23
C GLU A 126 9.38 -15.73 15.31
N LEU A 127 10.11 -14.61 15.35
CA LEU A 127 9.91 -13.55 16.35
C LEU A 127 8.54 -12.91 16.20
N ASN A 128 7.89 -12.60 17.30
CA ASN A 128 6.53 -12.08 17.33
C ASN A 128 6.37 -10.90 18.30
N GLY A 129 5.13 -10.47 18.54
CA GLY A 129 4.85 -9.27 19.32
C GLY A 129 5.18 -8.00 18.54
N THR A 130 5.48 -6.89 19.22
CA THR A 130 5.70 -5.58 18.59
C THR A 130 7.18 -5.24 18.48
N ILE A 131 7.55 -4.41 17.50
CA ILE A 131 8.87 -3.78 17.48
C ILE A 131 9.03 -2.90 18.74
N PRO A 132 10.04 -3.16 19.61
CA PRO A 132 10.17 -2.44 20.87
C PRO A 132 10.56 -0.97 20.61
N PRO A 133 9.81 0.02 21.12
CA PRO A 133 10.16 1.43 20.96
C PRO A 133 11.54 1.81 21.53
N SER A 134 12.07 0.99 22.44
CA SER A 134 13.40 1.18 23.05
C SER A 134 14.56 0.97 22.08
N LEU A 135 14.35 0.36 20.91
CA LEU A 135 15.35 0.43 19.82
C LEU A 135 15.63 1.89 19.41
N GLY A 136 14.65 2.77 19.61
CA GLY A 136 14.81 4.22 19.59
C GLY A 136 15.65 4.79 20.74
N HIS A 137 16.44 3.98 21.46
CA HIS A 137 17.47 4.44 22.40
C HIS A 137 18.88 3.93 22.04
N CYS A 138 19.07 3.27 20.90
CA CYS A 138 20.38 2.85 20.39
C CYS A 138 20.95 3.91 19.42
N PRO A 139 21.77 4.88 19.88
CA PRO A 139 22.15 6.05 19.08
C PRO A 139 23.10 5.73 17.92
N MET A 140 23.75 4.57 17.96
CA MET A 140 24.73 4.13 16.97
C MET A 140 24.12 3.22 15.90
N LEU A 141 22.82 2.87 15.98
CA LEU A 141 22.22 1.88 15.11
C LEU A 141 22.14 2.40 13.66
N VAL A 142 22.87 1.75 12.77
CA VAL A 142 22.99 2.08 11.35
C VAL A 142 22.18 1.10 10.48
N LEU A 143 22.11 -0.16 10.89
CA LEU A 143 21.43 -1.21 10.14
C LEU A 143 20.49 -1.99 11.05
N LEU A 144 19.21 -2.04 10.66
CA LEU A 144 18.19 -2.82 11.33
C LEU A 144 17.45 -3.72 10.33
N GLU A 145 17.66 -5.03 10.47
CA GLU A 145 17.02 -6.09 9.67
C GLU A 145 16.11 -6.93 10.55
N LEU A 146 14.80 -6.74 10.40
CA LEU A 146 13.77 -7.48 11.13
C LEU A 146 12.85 -8.26 10.17
N SER A 147 13.25 -8.39 8.91
CA SER A 147 12.41 -8.97 7.87
C SER A 147 12.10 -10.45 8.10
N GLN A 148 11.03 -10.97 7.49
CA GLN A 148 10.71 -12.41 7.51
C GLN A 148 10.57 -12.95 8.95
N ASN A 149 9.65 -12.34 9.69
CA ASN A 149 9.27 -12.70 11.05
C ASN A 149 7.74 -12.61 11.20
N ASN A 150 7.23 -12.78 12.42
CA ASN A 150 5.82 -12.66 12.78
C ASN A 150 5.54 -11.39 13.62
N LEU A 151 6.30 -10.31 13.40
CA LEU A 151 6.14 -9.05 14.14
C LEU A 151 4.84 -8.36 13.76
N SER A 152 4.20 -7.73 14.73
CA SER A 152 2.86 -7.15 14.62
C SER A 152 2.80 -5.76 15.28
N GLY A 153 1.64 -5.12 15.23
CA GLY A 153 1.45 -3.77 15.75
C GLY A 153 2.07 -2.69 14.84
N THR A 154 2.20 -1.48 15.36
CA THR A 154 2.65 -0.32 14.56
C THR A 154 4.16 -0.14 14.60
N ILE A 155 4.73 0.46 13.55
CA ILE A 155 6.12 0.94 13.56
C ILE A 155 6.24 2.10 14.58
N PRO A 156 7.06 1.97 15.66
CA PRO A 156 7.16 3.01 16.68
C PRO A 156 7.82 4.29 16.14
N ASN A 157 7.20 5.45 16.35
CA ASN A 157 7.79 6.75 15.97
C ASN A 157 9.19 6.97 16.57
N LYS A 158 9.43 6.44 17.78
CA LYS A 158 10.69 6.54 18.51
C LYS A 158 11.89 5.99 17.74
N LEU A 159 11.67 5.03 16.81
CA LEU A 159 12.73 4.54 15.93
C LEU A 159 13.34 5.65 15.07
N PHE A 160 12.56 6.70 14.76
CA PHE A 160 13.02 7.76 13.86
C PHE A 160 13.61 8.96 14.59
N ASP A 161 13.35 9.10 15.89
CA ASP A 161 13.76 10.27 16.68
C ASP A 161 15.29 10.33 16.89
N ILE A 162 15.97 9.18 16.90
CA ILE A 162 17.38 9.07 17.35
C ILE A 162 18.31 8.39 16.36
N LEU A 163 17.81 7.94 15.21
CA LEU A 163 18.58 7.17 14.22
C LEU A 163 18.99 8.00 13.00
N PRO A 164 19.55 9.23 13.11
CA PRO A 164 19.83 10.04 11.92
C PRO A 164 20.88 9.40 11.00
N PHE A 165 21.60 8.37 11.49
CA PHE A 165 22.63 7.63 10.79
C PHE A 165 22.17 6.26 10.23
N ALA A 166 20.89 5.91 10.36
CA ALA A 166 20.37 4.68 9.79
C ALA A 166 20.55 4.67 8.26
N VAL A 167 21.29 3.69 7.76
CA VAL A 167 21.57 3.48 6.33
C VAL A 167 20.57 2.47 5.74
N LYS A 168 20.19 1.46 6.51
CA LYS A 168 19.27 0.41 6.06
C LYS A 168 18.26 0.06 7.15
N LEU A 169 16.99 0.13 6.77
CA LEU A 169 15.85 -0.30 7.59
C LEU A 169 14.99 -1.26 6.79
N ASN A 170 14.98 -2.52 7.19
CA ASN A 170 14.17 -3.56 6.55
C ASN A 170 13.27 -4.24 7.57
N LEU A 171 11.97 -4.00 7.40
CA LEU A 171 10.88 -4.50 8.23
C LEU A 171 9.92 -5.40 7.40
N SER A 172 10.35 -5.79 6.20
CA SER A 172 9.48 -6.49 5.24
C SER A 172 9.03 -7.87 5.72
N GLN A 173 7.95 -8.41 5.13
CA GLN A 173 7.47 -9.77 5.41
C GLN A 173 7.20 -10.00 6.90
N ASN A 174 6.30 -9.18 7.45
CA ASN A 174 5.79 -9.23 8.82
C ASN A 174 4.27 -8.93 8.81
N HIS A 175 3.66 -8.74 9.99
CA HIS A 175 2.26 -8.36 10.19
C HIS A 175 2.10 -6.94 10.75
N LEU A 176 2.97 -6.01 10.33
CA LEU A 176 2.95 -4.64 10.84
C LEU A 176 1.73 -3.89 10.28
N VAL A 177 1.04 -3.16 11.16
CA VAL A 177 -0.19 -2.42 10.87
C VAL A 177 -0.02 -0.91 11.10
N GLY A 178 -1.05 -0.14 10.77
CA GLY A 178 -1.03 1.32 10.92
C GLY A 178 -0.25 2.02 9.81
N SER A 179 0.01 3.32 9.97
CA SER A 179 0.69 4.13 8.96
C SER A 179 2.20 4.20 9.16
N LEU A 180 2.95 4.38 8.07
CA LEU A 180 4.37 4.74 8.14
C LEU A 180 4.50 6.12 8.83
N PRO A 181 5.23 6.23 9.95
CA PRO A 181 5.34 7.49 10.67
C PRO A 181 6.04 8.61 9.89
N ALA A 182 5.54 9.84 10.04
CA ALA A 182 6.16 11.03 9.46
C ALA A 182 7.58 11.30 9.97
N GLY A 183 7.96 10.74 11.13
CA GLY A 183 9.31 10.80 11.68
C GLY A 183 10.38 10.25 10.73
N ILE A 184 10.01 9.37 9.78
CA ILE A 184 10.93 8.79 8.79
C ILE A 184 11.80 9.83 8.08
N GLY A 185 11.28 11.05 7.86
CA GLY A 185 12.02 12.14 7.23
C GLY A 185 13.25 12.62 8.02
N ALA A 186 13.42 12.23 9.28
CA ALA A 186 14.63 12.48 10.05
C ALA A 186 15.83 11.64 9.57
N LEU A 187 15.59 10.49 8.93
CA LEU A 187 16.64 9.58 8.48
C LEU A 187 17.26 10.05 7.15
N LYS A 188 18.11 11.08 7.20
CA LYS A 188 18.72 11.70 6.01
C LYS A 188 19.73 10.80 5.30
N THR A 189 20.32 9.87 6.04
CA THR A 189 21.34 8.92 5.57
C THR A 189 20.75 7.61 5.08
N LEU A 190 19.43 7.42 5.19
CA LEU A 190 18.75 6.18 4.81
C LEU A 190 18.88 5.94 3.30
N VAL A 191 19.52 4.84 2.95
CA VAL A 191 19.76 4.41 1.57
C VAL A 191 18.70 3.39 1.15
N VAL A 192 18.33 2.48 2.05
CA VAL A 192 17.35 1.42 1.78
C VAL A 192 16.26 1.43 2.84
N LEU A 193 15.01 1.59 2.38
CA LEU A 193 13.81 1.38 3.17
C LEU A 193 12.99 0.26 2.55
N ASP A 194 12.82 -0.83 3.29
CA ASP A 194 11.92 -1.91 2.90
C ASP A 194 10.89 -2.18 4.00
N VAL A 195 9.63 -1.92 3.69
CA VAL A 195 8.46 -2.19 4.54
C VAL A 195 7.43 -3.02 3.79
N SER A 196 7.87 -3.71 2.73
CA SER A 196 7.01 -4.50 1.86
C SER A 196 6.42 -5.73 2.56
N GLU A 197 5.35 -6.29 1.99
CA GLU A 197 4.69 -7.50 2.49
C GLU A 197 4.33 -7.39 3.98
N ASN A 198 3.50 -6.40 4.29
CA ASN A 198 2.97 -6.13 5.63
C ASN A 198 1.49 -5.74 5.51
N GLU A 199 0.89 -5.28 6.61
CA GLU A 199 -0.49 -4.83 6.68
C GLU A 199 -0.57 -3.30 6.89
N LEU A 200 0.44 -2.56 6.42
CA LEU A 200 0.51 -1.11 6.59
C LEU A 200 -0.60 -0.42 5.80
N SER A 201 -1.12 0.67 6.36
CA SER A 201 -2.25 1.43 5.80
C SER A 201 -1.99 2.94 5.92
N GLY A 202 -3.00 3.76 5.68
CA GLY A 202 -2.84 5.22 5.70
C GLY A 202 -2.09 5.76 4.48
N LEU A 203 -1.54 6.96 4.62
CA LEU A 203 -0.88 7.69 3.53
C LEU A 203 0.63 7.50 3.56
N ILE A 204 1.27 7.61 2.40
CA ILE A 204 2.72 7.81 2.33
C ILE A 204 3.03 9.20 2.92
N PRO A 205 3.83 9.32 4.01
CA PRO A 205 4.13 10.61 4.61
C PRO A 205 4.96 11.48 3.65
N THR A 206 4.62 12.77 3.56
CA THR A 206 5.34 13.71 2.68
C THR A 206 6.81 13.86 3.09
N GLN A 207 7.10 13.69 4.38
CA GLN A 207 8.43 13.72 4.99
C GLN A 207 9.38 12.64 4.46
N LEU A 208 8.86 11.55 3.87
CA LEU A 208 9.70 10.54 3.21
C LEU A 208 10.51 11.14 2.05
N GLY A 209 9.99 12.21 1.41
CA GLY A 209 10.74 12.98 0.41
C GLY A 209 11.97 13.69 0.97
N ASP A 210 12.12 13.81 2.29
CA ASP A 210 13.28 14.44 2.89
C ASP A 210 14.41 13.45 3.23
N CYS A 211 14.25 12.14 2.95
CA CYS A 211 15.30 11.11 3.03
C CYS A 211 16.20 11.19 1.79
N ILE A 212 16.99 12.26 1.65
CA ILE A 212 17.69 12.61 0.41
C ILE A 212 18.71 11.58 -0.10
N ALA A 213 19.21 10.69 0.78
CA ALA A 213 20.14 9.61 0.42
C ALA A 213 19.43 8.34 -0.09
N LEU A 214 18.09 8.32 -0.10
CA LEU A 214 17.32 7.11 -0.42
C LEU A 214 17.53 6.69 -1.88
N ASP A 215 18.01 5.47 -2.04
CA ASP A 215 18.29 4.81 -3.32
C ASP A 215 17.23 3.76 -3.64
N SER A 216 16.78 3.03 -2.63
CA SER A 216 15.85 1.91 -2.79
C SER A 216 14.68 2.01 -1.81
N LEU A 217 13.48 2.05 -2.36
CA LEU A 217 12.22 2.09 -1.61
C LEU A 217 11.30 0.95 -2.03
N TYR A 218 10.99 0.08 -1.08
CA TYR A 218 10.09 -1.06 -1.25
C TYR A 218 8.93 -0.95 -0.25
N MET A 219 7.71 -0.76 -0.76
CA MET A 219 6.49 -0.67 0.04
C MET A 219 5.38 -1.57 -0.52
N GLN A 220 5.72 -2.47 -1.45
CA GLN A 220 4.75 -3.32 -2.13
C GLN A 220 4.04 -4.29 -1.18
N GLY A 221 2.84 -4.74 -1.54
CA GLY A 221 2.12 -5.75 -0.75
C GLY A 221 1.66 -5.21 0.60
N ASN A 222 0.94 -4.09 0.58
CA ASN A 222 0.39 -3.43 1.77
C ASN A 222 -1.02 -2.88 1.46
N PHE A 223 -1.63 -2.18 2.42
CA PHE A 223 -2.91 -1.48 2.28
C PHE A 223 -2.76 0.04 2.19
N ILE A 224 -1.59 0.54 1.76
CA ILE A 224 -1.30 1.98 1.70
C ILE A 224 -2.19 2.64 0.64
N GLN A 225 -2.73 3.80 0.98
CA GLN A 225 -3.66 4.57 0.15
C GLN A 225 -3.18 6.01 -0.04
N GLY A 226 -3.96 6.80 -0.78
CA GLY A 226 -3.61 8.20 -1.07
C GLY A 226 -2.85 8.36 -2.38
N ASN A 227 -2.39 9.57 -2.60
CA ASN A 227 -1.55 9.92 -3.75
C ASN A 227 -0.08 9.65 -3.44
N ILE A 228 0.71 9.39 -4.48
CA ILE A 228 2.17 9.42 -4.39
C ILE A 228 2.59 10.90 -4.13
N PRO A 229 3.28 11.21 -3.02
CA PRO A 229 3.59 12.59 -2.64
C PRO A 229 4.55 13.30 -3.62
N GLN A 230 4.23 14.54 -3.99
CA GLN A 230 5.11 15.36 -4.85
C GLN A 230 6.47 15.67 -4.18
N SER A 231 6.55 15.65 -2.85
CA SER A 231 7.80 15.87 -2.11
C SER A 231 8.91 14.87 -2.46
N MET A 232 8.56 13.69 -2.99
CA MET A 232 9.51 12.68 -3.45
C MET A 232 10.34 13.11 -4.66
N GLU A 233 10.00 14.21 -5.33
CA GLU A 233 10.84 14.83 -6.35
C GLU A 233 12.27 15.15 -5.85
N LYS A 234 12.43 15.36 -4.54
CA LYS A 234 13.73 15.62 -3.90
C LYS A 234 14.66 14.41 -3.88
N LEU A 235 14.15 13.20 -4.09
CA LEU A 235 14.89 11.93 -3.99
C LEU A 235 15.72 11.66 -5.25
N ARG A 236 16.66 12.56 -5.56
CA ARG A 236 17.43 12.56 -6.82
C ARG A 236 18.34 11.33 -7.00
N GLY A 237 18.70 10.66 -5.90
CA GLY A 237 19.52 9.44 -5.90
C GLY A 237 18.74 8.13 -6.07
N MET A 238 17.41 8.18 -6.14
CA MET A 238 16.55 7.00 -6.20
C MET A 238 16.85 6.16 -7.46
N GLN A 239 16.95 4.85 -7.29
CA GLN A 239 17.15 3.87 -8.36
C GLN A 239 16.05 2.82 -8.41
N ASN A 240 15.61 2.32 -7.26
CA ASN A 240 14.63 1.23 -7.18
C ASN A 240 13.40 1.68 -6.39
N PHE A 241 12.23 1.56 -7.00
CA PHE A 241 11.01 2.10 -6.44
C PHE A 241 9.83 1.16 -6.68
N ASP A 242 9.39 0.44 -5.65
CA ASP A 242 8.26 -0.48 -5.73
C ASP A 242 7.14 -0.09 -4.75
N LEU A 243 6.01 0.35 -5.30
CA LEU A 243 4.77 0.64 -4.59
C LEU A 243 3.63 -0.30 -5.03
N SER A 244 3.94 -1.41 -5.70
CA SER A 244 2.94 -2.29 -6.27
C SER A 244 2.05 -2.96 -5.21
N ARG A 245 0.89 -3.49 -5.61
CA ARG A 245 -0.03 -4.18 -4.69
C ARG A 245 -0.38 -3.33 -3.47
N ASN A 246 -0.96 -2.15 -3.72
CA ASN A 246 -1.44 -1.21 -2.71
C ASN A 246 -2.80 -0.62 -3.15
N LYS A 247 -3.30 0.38 -2.43
CA LYS A 247 -4.56 1.10 -2.71
C LYS A 247 -4.30 2.56 -3.14
N LEU A 248 -3.15 2.83 -3.76
CA LEU A 248 -2.77 4.18 -4.19
C LEU A 248 -3.69 4.67 -5.31
N PHE A 249 -4.02 5.96 -5.30
CA PHE A 249 -4.88 6.58 -6.31
C PHE A 249 -4.31 7.92 -6.77
N GLY A 250 -4.97 8.53 -7.76
CA GLY A 250 -4.54 9.80 -8.32
C GLY A 250 -3.65 9.60 -9.55
N LYS A 251 -2.95 10.66 -9.96
CA LYS A 251 -2.05 10.62 -11.11
C LYS A 251 -0.68 10.12 -10.71
N ILE A 252 0.01 9.50 -11.65
CA ILE A 252 1.45 9.25 -11.56
C ILE A 252 2.14 10.62 -11.61
N PRO A 253 2.95 11.01 -10.61
CA PRO A 253 3.66 12.28 -10.62
C PRO A 253 4.70 12.40 -11.74
N ASP A 254 4.79 13.59 -12.34
CA ASP A 254 5.71 13.90 -13.45
C ASP A 254 7.18 13.80 -13.03
N PHE A 255 7.51 13.86 -11.73
CA PHE A 255 8.90 13.75 -11.28
C PHE A 255 9.53 12.38 -11.62
N PHE A 256 8.74 11.32 -11.79
CA PHE A 256 9.24 10.03 -12.25
C PHE A 256 9.86 10.09 -13.65
N GLU A 257 9.51 11.08 -14.46
CA GLU A 257 10.17 11.34 -15.75
C GLU A 257 11.58 11.94 -15.59
N THR A 258 11.84 12.59 -14.45
CA THR A 258 13.09 13.29 -14.17
C THR A 258 14.08 12.49 -13.34
N LEU A 259 13.60 11.47 -12.61
CA LEU A 259 14.45 10.58 -11.83
C LEU A 259 15.09 9.52 -12.72
N SER A 260 16.37 9.22 -12.45
CA SER A 260 17.14 8.20 -13.17
C SER A 260 16.89 6.80 -12.58
N LEU A 261 15.63 6.38 -12.54
CA LEU A 261 15.24 5.08 -11.99
C LEU A 261 15.75 3.93 -12.87
N LYS A 262 16.25 2.88 -12.22
CA LYS A 262 16.54 1.58 -12.84
C LYS A 262 15.31 0.68 -12.83
N TYR A 263 14.49 0.81 -11.79
CA TYR A 263 13.30 0.00 -11.59
C TYR A 263 12.17 0.82 -10.96
N LEU A 264 11.00 0.81 -11.60
CA LEU A 264 9.77 1.42 -11.10
C LEU A 264 8.60 0.45 -11.19
N ASN A 265 8.00 0.09 -10.07
CA ASN A 265 6.80 -0.74 -10.07
C ASN A 265 5.67 -0.07 -9.30
N VAL A 266 4.61 0.27 -10.02
CA VAL A 266 3.37 0.86 -9.48
C VAL A 266 2.16 0.00 -9.82
N SER A 267 2.39 -1.25 -10.24
CA SER A 267 1.34 -2.18 -10.63
C SER A 267 0.36 -2.48 -9.50
N TRP A 268 -0.86 -2.92 -9.85
CA TRP A 268 -1.89 -3.33 -8.89
C TRP A 268 -2.22 -2.23 -7.86
N ASN A 269 -2.58 -1.06 -8.38
CA ASN A 269 -3.08 0.10 -7.63
C ASN A 269 -4.33 0.68 -8.34
N ASN A 270 -4.81 1.84 -7.87
CA ASN A 270 -5.95 2.59 -8.42
C ASN A 270 -5.50 3.89 -9.12
N LEU A 271 -4.32 3.89 -9.75
CA LEU A 271 -3.76 5.06 -10.44
C LEU A 271 -4.53 5.35 -11.74
N LYS A 272 -4.56 6.63 -12.11
CA LYS A 272 -5.28 7.14 -13.28
C LYS A 272 -4.53 8.23 -14.03
N GLY A 273 -4.91 8.46 -15.28
CA GLY A 273 -4.38 9.53 -16.11
C GLY A 273 -3.44 9.04 -17.21
N GLU A 274 -2.91 10.00 -17.95
CA GLU A 274 -2.01 9.74 -19.08
C GLU A 274 -0.61 9.36 -18.59
N VAL A 275 -0.06 8.30 -19.19
CA VAL A 275 1.33 7.91 -19.03
C VAL A 275 2.15 8.54 -20.15
N ARG A 276 3.07 9.44 -19.80
CA ARG A 276 3.94 10.10 -20.77
C ARG A 276 5.20 9.27 -21.00
N MET A 277 5.62 9.15 -22.25
CA MET A 277 6.76 8.32 -22.68
C MET A 277 8.11 9.04 -22.46
N LYS A 278 8.42 9.41 -21.22
CA LYS A 278 9.67 10.10 -20.84
C LYS A 278 10.33 9.45 -19.63
N GLY A 279 11.64 9.67 -19.50
CA GLY A 279 12.43 9.11 -18.40
C GLY A 279 12.30 7.58 -18.32
N VAL A 280 12.02 7.07 -17.12
CA VAL A 280 11.84 5.63 -16.88
C VAL A 280 10.75 5.01 -17.76
N PHE A 281 9.70 5.75 -18.12
CA PHE A 281 8.59 5.26 -18.93
C PHE A 281 8.92 5.05 -20.41
N ALA A 282 10.12 5.43 -20.86
CA ALA A 282 10.60 5.15 -22.20
C ALA A 282 11.20 3.73 -22.35
N ASN A 283 11.50 3.04 -21.24
CA ASN A 283 12.10 1.71 -21.25
C ASN A 283 11.14 0.68 -20.63
N ALA A 284 10.47 -0.12 -21.47
CA ALA A 284 9.49 -1.13 -21.05
C ALA A 284 10.00 -2.16 -20.02
N SER A 285 11.32 -2.41 -19.97
CA SER A 285 11.91 -3.35 -19.01
C SER A 285 12.20 -2.73 -17.64
N ALA A 286 12.21 -1.39 -17.54
CA ALA A 286 12.53 -0.66 -16.32
C ALA A 286 11.30 -0.34 -15.46
N PHE A 287 10.07 -0.61 -15.92
CA PHE A 287 8.88 -0.34 -15.13
C PHE A 287 7.72 -1.31 -15.32
N SER A 288 6.83 -1.36 -14.33
CA SER A 288 5.56 -2.07 -14.39
C SER A 288 4.42 -1.22 -13.81
N MET A 289 3.29 -1.19 -14.51
CA MET A 289 2.09 -0.45 -14.09
C MET A 289 0.78 -1.21 -14.34
N VAL A 290 0.90 -2.52 -14.62
CA VAL A 290 -0.22 -3.43 -14.88
C VAL A 290 -1.24 -3.37 -13.74
N GLY A 291 -2.53 -3.57 -14.04
CA GLY A 291 -3.59 -3.61 -13.03
C GLY A 291 -4.18 -2.25 -12.65
N ASN A 292 -3.60 -1.13 -13.09
CA ASN A 292 -4.17 0.20 -12.91
C ASN A 292 -5.18 0.55 -14.03
N LYS A 293 -6.47 0.31 -13.78
CA LYS A 293 -7.54 0.47 -14.80
C LYS A 293 -7.76 1.90 -15.30
N GLY A 294 -7.33 2.91 -14.53
CA GLY A 294 -7.53 4.32 -14.87
C GLY A 294 -6.46 4.93 -15.79
N LEU A 295 -5.43 4.16 -16.15
CA LEU A 295 -4.33 4.63 -16.97
C LEU A 295 -4.64 4.56 -18.46
N CYS A 296 -4.04 5.46 -19.23
CA CYS A 296 -4.13 5.53 -20.68
C CYS A 296 -2.83 6.06 -21.29
N GLY A 297 -2.62 5.89 -22.59
CA GLY A 297 -1.42 6.38 -23.29
C GLY A 297 -0.21 5.47 -23.12
N GLY A 298 0.98 6.06 -22.97
CA GLY A 298 2.24 5.32 -22.82
C GLY A 298 2.74 4.63 -24.10
N ILE A 299 3.81 3.85 -23.94
CA ILE A 299 4.43 3.07 -25.01
C ILE A 299 3.54 1.89 -25.45
N PRO A 300 3.61 1.44 -26.72
CA PRO A 300 2.73 0.38 -27.24
C PRO A 300 2.77 -0.94 -26.44
N GLU A 301 3.91 -1.28 -25.85
CA GLU A 301 4.16 -2.50 -25.08
C GLU A 301 3.23 -2.62 -23.86
N LEU A 302 2.75 -1.49 -23.33
CA LEU A 302 1.86 -1.47 -22.17
C LEU A 302 0.41 -1.82 -22.49
N GLN A 303 0.03 -1.80 -23.77
CA GLN A 303 -1.33 -2.10 -24.24
C GLN A 303 -2.43 -1.28 -23.54
N LEU A 304 -2.10 -0.06 -23.09
CA LEU A 304 -3.06 0.83 -22.45
C LEU A 304 -4.03 1.44 -23.48
N PRO A 305 -5.28 1.76 -23.08
CA PRO A 305 -6.21 2.45 -23.95
C PRO A 305 -5.66 3.84 -24.32
N ARG A 306 -6.07 4.36 -25.49
CA ARG A 306 -5.75 5.75 -25.84
C ARG A 306 -6.46 6.70 -24.87
N CYS A 307 -5.76 7.74 -24.44
CA CYS A 307 -6.38 8.77 -23.62
C CYS A 307 -7.47 9.47 -24.43
N ARG A 308 -8.67 9.58 -23.84
CA ARG A 308 -9.73 10.40 -24.42
C ARG A 308 -9.27 11.84 -24.34
N SER A 309 -9.05 12.47 -25.49
CA SER A 309 -8.99 13.92 -25.54
C SER A 309 -10.36 14.43 -25.12
N ASP A 310 -10.44 15.19 -24.03
CA ASP A 310 -11.62 16.00 -23.74
C ASP A 310 -11.71 17.11 -24.79
N ARG A 311 -12.08 16.73 -26.01
CA ARG A 311 -12.77 17.58 -26.99
C ARG A 311 -14.24 17.21 -27.04
N SER A 312 -14.82 16.77 -25.91
CA SER A 312 -16.26 16.88 -25.73
C SER A 312 -16.52 18.21 -25.02
N ASN A 313 -16.70 19.27 -25.81
CA ASN A 313 -17.58 20.36 -25.41
C ASN A 313 -18.99 19.75 -25.28
N LYS A 314 -19.21 18.96 -24.23
CA LYS A 314 -20.56 18.75 -23.75
C LYS A 314 -20.93 20.07 -23.10
N HIS A 315 -21.57 20.94 -23.87
CA HIS A 315 -22.38 22.03 -23.34
C HIS A 315 -23.43 21.39 -22.42
N TYR A 316 -23.08 21.26 -21.14
CA TYR A 316 -24.03 20.98 -20.10
C TYR A 316 -24.81 22.28 -19.93
N ILE A 317 -26.03 22.30 -20.46
CA ILE A 317 -27.01 23.36 -20.23
C ILE A 317 -27.15 23.45 -18.69
N SER A 318 -26.84 24.61 -18.11
CA SER A 318 -26.90 24.80 -16.67
C SER A 318 -28.33 24.56 -16.18
N SER A 319 -28.49 24.12 -14.92
CA SER A 319 -29.82 23.94 -14.31
C SER A 319 -30.70 25.18 -14.45
N GLU A 320 -30.11 26.37 -14.40
CA GLU A 320 -30.81 27.65 -14.63
C GLU A 320 -31.38 27.78 -16.05
N GLN A 321 -30.63 27.38 -17.08
CA GLN A 321 -31.11 27.40 -18.47
C GLN A 321 -32.25 26.38 -18.70
N LEU A 322 -32.23 25.25 -17.98
CA LEU A 322 -33.31 24.26 -18.01
C LEU A 322 -34.60 24.81 -17.36
N PHE A 323 -34.49 25.54 -16.25
CA PHE A 323 -35.63 26.22 -15.61
C PHE A 323 -36.26 27.29 -16.51
N ILE A 324 -35.44 28.05 -17.24
CA ILE A 324 -35.93 29.05 -18.21
C ILE A 324 -36.72 28.36 -19.34
N LEU A 325 -36.21 27.25 -19.87
CA LEU A 325 -36.88 26.51 -20.95
C LEU A 325 -38.21 25.90 -20.48
N ILE A 326 -38.24 25.31 -19.27
CA ILE A 326 -39.46 24.76 -18.67
C ILE A 326 -40.49 25.88 -18.41
N GLY A 327 -40.05 27.02 -17.87
CA GLY A 327 -40.92 28.18 -17.65
C GLY A 327 -41.52 28.72 -18.95
N TYR A 328 -40.75 28.74 -20.04
CA TYR A 328 -41.22 29.17 -21.34
C TYR A 328 -42.29 28.22 -21.91
N ILE A 329 -42.07 26.91 -21.80
CA ILE A 329 -43.05 25.89 -22.24
C ILE A 329 -44.33 25.97 -21.40
N GLN A 330 -44.22 26.14 -20.09
CA GLN A 330 -45.40 26.34 -19.21
C GLN A 330 -46.17 27.61 -19.57
N GLY A 331 -45.47 28.71 -19.88
CA GLY A 331 -46.09 29.96 -20.34
C GLY A 331 -46.85 29.80 -21.66
N LEU A 332 -46.28 29.10 -22.64
CA LEU A 332 -46.95 28.82 -23.91
C LEU A 332 -48.19 27.95 -23.74
N LEU A 333 -48.13 26.93 -22.88
CA LEU A 333 -49.28 26.09 -22.57
C LEU A 333 -50.40 26.87 -21.86
N ALA A 334 -50.05 27.74 -20.91
CA ALA A 334 -51.01 28.61 -20.23
C ALA A 334 -51.68 29.60 -21.21
N TYR A 335 -50.89 30.18 -22.11
CA TYR A 335 -51.41 31.06 -23.16
C TYR A 335 -52.34 30.32 -24.14
N GLY A 336 -51.97 29.10 -24.55
CA GLY A 336 -52.82 28.21 -25.34
C GLY A 336 -54.14 27.89 -24.64
N CYS A 337 -54.09 27.60 -23.34
CA CYS A 337 -55.28 27.30 -22.54
C CYS A 337 -56.19 28.52 -22.38
N LEU A 338 -55.62 29.71 -22.12
CA LEU A 338 -56.39 30.96 -22.01
C LEU A 338 -57.01 31.40 -23.34
N SER A 339 -56.28 31.23 -24.44
CA SER A 339 -56.81 31.53 -25.79
C SER A 339 -57.92 30.55 -26.18
N TRP A 340 -57.80 29.27 -25.83
CA TRP A 340 -58.87 28.29 -25.99
C TRP A 340 -60.11 28.62 -25.13
N LEU A 341 -59.93 28.98 -23.87
CA LEU A 341 -61.02 29.41 -22.98
C LEU A 341 -61.72 30.70 -23.45
N LYS A 342 -60.96 31.64 -24.04
CA LYS A 342 -61.55 32.83 -24.68
C LYS A 342 -62.32 32.48 -25.95
N ARG A 343 -61.88 31.46 -26.70
CA ARG A 343 -62.55 30.98 -27.91
C ARG A 343 -63.88 30.29 -27.57
N THR A 344 -63.91 29.44 -26.55
CA THR A 344 -65.14 28.80 -26.06
C THR A 344 -66.13 29.80 -25.43
N LYS A 345 -65.64 30.86 -24.77
CA LYS A 345 -66.47 31.99 -24.32
C LYS A 345 -67.00 32.88 -25.46
N LYS A 346 -66.32 32.91 -26.60
CA LYS A 346 -66.75 33.67 -27.79
C LYS A 346 -67.81 32.90 -28.59
N GLU A 347 -67.66 31.58 -28.68
CA GLU A 347 -68.66 30.68 -29.30
C GLU A 347 -69.97 30.62 -28.49
N SER A 348 -69.91 30.74 -27.15
CA SER A 348 -71.13 30.85 -26.31
C SER A 348 -71.83 32.21 -26.34
N ARG A 349 -71.27 33.23 -27.01
CA ARG A 349 -71.88 34.57 -27.16
C ARG A 349 -72.34 34.89 -28.58
N ALA A 350 -72.23 33.96 -29.53
CA ALA A 350 -72.72 34.11 -30.89
C ALA A 350 -73.86 33.11 -31.17
N GLU A 351 -75.09 33.53 -30.85
CA GLU A 351 -76.25 33.63 -31.78
C GLU A 351 -77.60 33.28 -31.09
N PRO A 352 -78.63 34.16 -31.19
CA PRO A 352 -80.01 33.81 -30.89
C PRO A 352 -80.62 33.14 -32.13
N ASN A 353 -80.98 31.86 -32.06
CA ASN A 353 -81.50 31.17 -33.24
C ASN A 353 -83.03 31.15 -33.32
N ARG A 354 -83.50 31.72 -34.43
CA ARG A 354 -84.86 31.64 -34.98
C ARG A 354 -85.23 30.19 -35.26
N GLN A 355 -86.53 29.93 -35.17
CA GLN A 355 -87.19 28.69 -35.53
C GLN A 355 -86.82 28.18 -36.93
N PRO A 356 -86.70 26.86 -37.13
CA PRO A 356 -86.98 26.22 -38.40
C PRO A 356 -88.48 25.93 -38.51
N SER A 357 -89.12 26.43 -39.57
CA SER A 357 -90.43 26.00 -40.01
C SER A 357 -90.37 24.55 -40.48
N VAL A 358 -90.88 23.62 -39.68
CA VAL A 358 -91.16 22.24 -40.10
C VAL A 358 -92.60 22.22 -40.64
N SER A 359 -92.74 22.02 -41.95
CA SER A 359 -94.04 21.79 -42.58
C SER A 359 -94.53 20.38 -42.24
N PHE A 360 -95.58 20.30 -41.42
CA PHE A 360 -96.30 19.05 -41.23
C PHE A 360 -97.23 18.82 -42.42
N ILE A 361 -96.89 17.85 -43.27
CA ILE A 361 -97.84 17.29 -44.24
C ILE A 361 -98.92 16.57 -43.42
N ARG A 362 -100.13 17.13 -43.36
CA ARG A 362 -101.32 16.46 -42.84
C ARG A 362 -101.87 15.54 -43.94
N LEU A 363 -101.54 14.26 -43.88
CA LEU A 363 -102.19 13.22 -44.67
C LEU A 363 -103.52 12.83 -44.01
N SER A 364 -104.60 12.76 -44.79
CA SER A 364 -105.88 12.23 -44.30
C SER A 364 -105.85 10.69 -44.27
N TYR A 365 -106.68 10.08 -43.43
CA TYR A 365 -106.81 8.61 -43.32
C TYR A 365 -107.05 7.93 -44.67
N GLN A 366 -107.69 8.60 -45.63
CA GLN A 366 -107.91 8.09 -46.99
C GLN A 366 -106.61 7.95 -47.80
N GLN A 367 -105.58 8.78 -47.55
CA GLN A 367 -104.31 8.73 -48.28
C GLN A 367 -103.37 7.62 -47.78
N LEU A 368 -103.53 7.16 -46.53
CA LEU A 368 -102.78 6.03 -45.97
C LEU A 368 -103.34 4.66 -46.39
N HIS A 369 -104.66 4.56 -46.66
CA HIS A 369 -105.30 3.30 -47.08
C HIS A 369 -105.00 2.91 -48.55
N GLN A 370 -104.64 3.87 -49.42
CA GLN A 370 -104.31 3.57 -50.82
C GLN A 370 -102.85 3.11 -51.01
N ALA A 371 -101.93 3.50 -50.13
CA ALA A 371 -100.49 3.24 -50.29
C ALA A 371 -100.02 1.86 -49.77
N THR A 372 -100.85 1.12 -49.04
CA THR A 372 -100.53 -0.24 -48.57
C THR A 372 -100.93 -1.35 -49.55
N VAL A 373 -101.49 -1.01 -50.72
CA VAL A 373 -101.95 -2.00 -51.71
C VAL A 373 -100.89 -2.34 -52.77
N ASN A 374 -99.89 -1.50 -53.05
CA ASN A 374 -98.92 -1.79 -54.12
C ASN A 374 -97.47 -1.45 -53.74
N GLY A 375 -96.74 -2.46 -53.25
CA GLY A 375 -95.29 -2.75 -53.34
C GLY A 375 -94.26 -1.60 -53.24
N GLY A 376 -93.22 -1.64 -52.42
CA GLY A 376 -92.37 -2.78 -52.10
C GLY A 376 -91.01 -2.63 -52.81
N ILE A 377 -89.94 -2.93 -52.07
CA ILE A 377 -88.52 -3.11 -52.48
C ILE A 377 -87.61 -1.89 -52.23
N CYS A 378 -86.83 -2.02 -51.15
CA CYS A 378 -85.58 -1.29 -50.93
C CYS A 378 -84.42 -2.13 -51.44
N ASP A 379 -83.43 -1.49 -52.07
CA ASP A 379 -82.09 -2.05 -52.19
C ASP A 379 -81.01 -0.97 -51.91
N ASN A 380 -80.28 -1.25 -50.84
CA ASN A 380 -78.83 -1.24 -50.67
C ASN A 380 -77.94 0.03 -50.58
N LYS A 381 -77.15 -0.02 -49.47
CA LYS A 381 -75.72 0.33 -49.27
C LYS A 381 -75.36 1.81 -49.15
N ILE A 382 -74.54 2.27 -48.18
CA ILE A 382 -73.77 1.71 -47.04
C ILE A 382 -73.75 2.81 -45.98
#